data_AF-A0A960HLZ0-F1
#
_entry.id   AF-A0A960HLZ0-F1
#
_cell.length_a   1.000
_cell.length_b   1.000
_cell.length_c   1.000
_cell.angle_alpha   90.00
_cell.angle_beta   90.00
_cell.angle_gamma   90.00
#
_symmetry.space_group_name_H-M   'P 1'
#
loop_
_entity.id
_entity.type
_entity.pdbx_description
1 polymer ?
#
loop_
_entity_poly.entity_id
_entity_poly.type
_entity_poly.pdbx_seq_one_letter_code
_entity_poly.pdbx_strand_id
1 'polypeptide(L)'
;ARLAAGEPADDDARLAAALALLAPAPRYTDEGWLAAAWTVIDRILGPTPASADARSVGVPTWFYGHEPPTPFAPVIAKYFENSLREDGLVTIAGRGIVFAEGSAGTIQEVFQDAAQNHYGTVDGVASPMVLLGSAHWTDRYPVAPLLERMVAGRANEALVRVL
;
A
#
# COMPACT_ATOMS: atom_id res chain seq x y z
N ALA A 1 18.77 -25.42 -0.81
CA ALA A 1 18.60 -25.62 0.63
C ALA A 1 17.46 -24.75 1.10
N ARG A 2 16.39 -25.33 1.69
CA ARG A 2 15.36 -24.53 2.37
C ARG A 2 16.01 -23.93 3.61
N LEU A 3 15.99 -22.60 3.74
CA LEU A 3 16.37 -21.94 4.98
C LEU A 3 15.33 -22.35 6.03
N ALA A 4 15.77 -23.09 7.03
CA ALA A 4 14.92 -23.62 8.08
C ALA A 4 14.39 -22.50 8.99
N ALA A 5 13.20 -22.72 9.53
CA ALA A 5 12.57 -21.90 10.55
C ALA A 5 13.48 -21.72 11.79
N GLY A 6 13.80 -20.47 12.07
CA GLY A 6 14.57 -19.93 13.19
C GLY A 6 14.60 -18.41 12.99
N GLU A 7 14.64 -17.61 14.05
CA GLU A 7 14.62 -16.13 14.06
C GLU A 7 15.34 -15.43 12.90
N PRO A 8 14.87 -14.23 12.48
CA PRO A 8 14.88 -13.81 11.09
C PRO A 8 16.31 -13.75 10.57
N ALA A 9 16.54 -14.39 9.42
CA ALA A 9 17.56 -13.88 8.52
C ALA A 9 17.30 -12.38 8.37
N ASP A 10 18.33 -11.54 8.58
CA ASP A 10 18.29 -10.09 8.47
C ASP A 10 17.23 -9.65 7.45
N ASP A 11 16.15 -9.02 7.91
CA ASP A 11 15.00 -8.70 7.06
C ASP A 11 15.42 -7.81 5.88
N ASP A 12 16.45 -6.98 6.07
CA ASP A 12 17.05 -6.19 5.00
C ASP A 12 17.76 -7.09 3.99
N ALA A 13 18.51 -8.12 4.46
CA ALA A 13 19.12 -9.10 3.58
C ALA A 13 18.08 -9.96 2.84
N ARG A 14 16.96 -10.32 3.49
CA ARG A 14 15.84 -11.04 2.86
C ARG A 14 15.16 -10.18 1.80
N LEU A 15 14.91 -8.90 2.11
CA LEU A 15 14.37 -7.93 1.18
C LEU A 15 15.31 -7.75 -0.02
N ALA A 16 16.60 -7.53 0.22
CA ALA A 16 17.61 -7.41 -0.83
C ALA A 16 17.65 -8.66 -1.73
N ALA A 17 17.59 -9.85 -1.16
CA ALA A 17 17.53 -11.10 -1.91
C ALA A 17 16.24 -11.23 -2.74
N ALA A 18 15.09 -10.82 -2.19
CA ALA A 18 13.82 -10.83 -2.92
C ALA A 18 13.84 -9.84 -4.09
N LEU A 19 14.34 -8.64 -3.87
CA LEU A 19 14.51 -7.62 -4.91
C LEU A 19 15.47 -8.10 -6.01
N ALA A 20 16.55 -8.79 -5.65
CA ALA A 20 17.47 -9.36 -6.63
C ALA A 20 16.82 -10.42 -7.53
N LEU A 21 15.88 -11.22 -7.00
CA LEU A 21 15.12 -12.20 -7.78
C LEU A 21 14.08 -11.54 -8.69
N LEU A 22 13.50 -10.41 -8.29
CA LEU A 22 12.53 -9.64 -9.08
C LEU A 22 13.20 -8.74 -10.12
N ALA A 23 14.45 -8.33 -9.89
CA ALA A 23 15.18 -7.37 -10.73
C ALA A 23 15.19 -7.68 -12.24
N PRO A 24 15.23 -8.93 -12.72
CA PRO A 24 15.16 -9.24 -14.15
C PRO A 24 13.80 -8.91 -14.80
N ALA A 25 12.72 -8.88 -14.03
CA ALA A 25 11.37 -8.57 -14.48
C ALA A 25 10.69 -7.66 -13.43
N PRO A 26 11.11 -6.38 -13.33
CA PRO A 26 10.75 -5.51 -12.20
C PRO A 26 9.29 -5.03 -12.21
N ARG A 27 8.58 -5.11 -13.34
CA ARG A 27 7.19 -4.64 -13.48
C ARG A 27 6.25 -5.81 -13.71
N TYR A 28 5.01 -5.67 -13.23
CA TYR A 28 3.97 -6.69 -13.44
C TYR A 28 3.63 -6.94 -14.92
N THR A 29 3.98 -6.01 -15.79
CA THR A 29 3.83 -6.11 -17.25
C THR A 29 4.98 -6.85 -17.93
N ASP A 30 6.08 -7.09 -17.23
CA ASP A 30 7.27 -7.73 -17.80
C ASP A 30 7.07 -9.24 -17.92
N GLU A 31 7.53 -9.80 -19.03
CA GLU A 31 7.54 -11.24 -19.23
C GLU A 31 8.39 -11.91 -18.13
N GLY A 32 7.80 -12.84 -17.40
CA GLY A 32 8.47 -13.55 -16.31
C GLY A 32 8.31 -12.94 -14.91
N TRP A 33 7.67 -11.76 -14.76
CA TRP A 33 7.43 -11.16 -13.43
C TRP A 33 6.71 -12.12 -12.48
N LEU A 34 5.64 -12.77 -12.95
CA LEU A 34 4.86 -13.68 -12.11
C LEU A 34 5.70 -14.89 -11.67
N ALA A 35 6.55 -15.42 -12.55
CA ALA A 35 7.44 -16.53 -12.23
C ALA A 35 8.53 -16.11 -11.22
N ALA A 36 9.07 -14.90 -11.36
CA ALA A 36 10.00 -14.32 -10.38
C ALA A 36 9.32 -14.11 -9.02
N ALA A 37 8.09 -13.61 -8.99
CA ALA A 37 7.32 -13.43 -7.76
C ALA A 37 7.06 -14.77 -7.04
N TRP A 38 6.67 -15.82 -7.77
CA TRP A 38 6.54 -17.17 -7.18
C TRP A 38 7.88 -17.70 -6.67
N THR A 39 8.98 -17.41 -7.37
CA THR A 39 10.32 -17.79 -6.90
C THR A 39 10.67 -17.11 -5.58
N VAL A 40 10.30 -15.85 -5.38
CA VAL A 40 10.46 -15.14 -4.10
C VAL A 40 9.60 -15.80 -3.01
N ILE A 41 8.33 -16.06 -3.31
CA ILE A 41 7.41 -16.71 -2.37
C ILE A 41 7.98 -18.06 -1.91
N ASP A 42 8.40 -18.91 -2.84
CA ASP A 42 8.88 -20.26 -2.53
C ASP A 42 10.22 -20.29 -1.80
N ARG A 43 11.13 -19.36 -2.13
CA ARG A 43 12.52 -19.39 -1.63
C ARG A 43 12.78 -18.51 -0.41
N ILE A 44 12.00 -17.44 -0.21
CA ILE A 44 12.28 -16.39 0.79
C ILE A 44 11.15 -16.21 1.78
N LEU A 45 9.89 -16.17 1.31
CA LEU A 45 8.74 -15.87 2.17
C LEU A 45 8.13 -17.13 2.81
N GLY A 46 8.10 -18.23 2.06
CA GLY A 46 7.40 -19.46 2.45
C GLY A 46 5.87 -19.35 2.33
N PRO A 47 5.14 -20.47 2.53
CA PRO A 47 3.69 -20.52 2.38
C PRO A 47 2.90 -19.97 3.58
N THR A 48 3.58 -19.53 4.64
CA THR A 48 2.95 -19.14 5.91
C THR A 48 3.22 -17.66 6.18
N PRO A 49 2.22 -16.87 6.61
CA PRO A 49 2.44 -15.47 6.99
C PRO A 49 3.56 -15.36 8.02
N ALA A 50 4.40 -14.33 7.90
CA ALA A 50 5.53 -14.09 8.79
C ALA A 50 5.10 -13.95 10.26
N SER A 51 3.88 -13.46 10.52
CA SER A 51 3.22 -13.52 11.83
C SER A 51 1.70 -13.40 11.69
N ALA A 52 0.97 -13.70 12.77
CA ALA A 52 -0.47 -13.45 12.84
C ALA A 52 -0.82 -11.94 12.76
N ASP A 53 0.15 -11.08 13.11
CA ASP A 53 0.02 -9.62 13.25
C ASP A 53 0.42 -8.85 11.97
N ALA A 54 1.11 -9.50 11.04
CA ALA A 54 1.53 -8.93 9.76
C ALA A 54 0.88 -9.68 8.59
N ARG A 55 -0.41 -9.41 8.35
CA ARG A 55 -1.16 -9.98 7.22
C ARG A 55 -1.30 -8.96 6.10
N SER A 56 -0.95 -9.36 4.88
CA SER A 56 -1.21 -8.57 3.68
C SER A 56 -2.56 -8.93 3.08
N VAL A 57 -3.38 -7.92 2.79
CA VAL A 57 -4.68 -8.06 2.12
C VAL A 57 -4.64 -7.28 0.82
N GLY A 58 -4.94 -7.95 -0.30
CA GLY A 58 -5.18 -7.29 -1.58
C GLY A 58 -6.66 -6.96 -1.74
N VAL A 59 -6.98 -5.72 -2.11
CA VAL A 59 -8.36 -5.28 -2.38
C VAL A 59 -8.52 -4.89 -3.87
N PRO A 60 -8.48 -5.86 -4.80
CA PRO A 60 -8.55 -5.57 -6.23
C PRO A 60 -9.97 -5.20 -6.65
N THR A 61 -10.08 -4.44 -7.74
CA THR A 61 -11.38 -4.12 -8.35
C THR A 61 -11.83 -5.21 -9.34
N TRP A 62 -13.13 -5.24 -9.68
CA TRP A 62 -13.63 -5.91 -10.90
C TRP A 62 -13.61 -5.00 -12.13
N PHE A 63 -13.55 -3.68 -11.90
CA PHE A 63 -13.86 -2.66 -12.88
C PHE A 63 -12.68 -2.39 -13.83
N TYR A 64 -11.45 -2.40 -13.30
CA TYR A 64 -10.22 -2.22 -14.07
C TYR A 64 -9.52 -3.56 -14.29
N GLY A 65 -9.83 -4.24 -15.40
CA GLY A 65 -9.26 -5.55 -15.74
C GLY A 65 -7.74 -5.57 -16.00
N HIS A 66 -7.07 -4.41 -15.91
CA HIS A 66 -5.63 -4.24 -16.12
C HIS A 66 -4.81 -4.12 -14.82
N GLU A 67 -5.44 -4.29 -13.66
CA GLU A 67 -4.81 -4.28 -12.34
C GLU A 67 -4.81 -5.70 -11.73
N PRO A 68 -3.84 -6.56 -12.10
CA PRO A 68 -3.80 -7.92 -11.55
C PRO A 68 -3.53 -7.88 -10.04
N PRO A 69 -4.17 -8.78 -9.26
CA PRO A 69 -3.88 -8.87 -7.82
C PRO A 69 -2.43 -9.27 -7.60
N THR A 70 -1.81 -8.67 -6.58
CA THR A 70 -0.43 -9.01 -6.21
C THR A 70 -0.36 -10.44 -5.65
N PRO A 71 0.60 -11.28 -6.10
CA PRO A 71 0.80 -12.63 -5.57
C PRO A 71 1.35 -12.61 -4.14
N PHE A 72 1.85 -11.46 -3.67
CA PHE A 72 2.40 -11.30 -2.32
C PHE A 72 1.32 -11.08 -1.24
N ALA A 73 0.05 -10.90 -1.63
CA ALA A 73 -1.07 -10.81 -0.69
C ALA A 73 -1.74 -12.18 -0.54
N PRO A 74 -1.60 -12.88 0.61
CA PRO A 74 -2.21 -14.19 0.83
C PRO A 74 -3.73 -14.12 1.01
N VAL A 75 -4.28 -12.93 1.31
CA VAL A 75 -5.72 -12.70 1.46
C VAL A 75 -6.18 -11.71 0.39
N ILE A 76 -7.27 -12.04 -0.30
CA ILE A 76 -7.87 -11.17 -1.31
C ILE A 76 -9.30 -10.86 -0.91
N ALA A 77 -9.61 -9.57 -0.76
CA ALA A 77 -10.95 -9.05 -0.49
C ALA A 77 -11.50 -8.40 -1.76
N LYS A 78 -12.30 -9.14 -2.54
CA LYS A 78 -12.82 -8.67 -3.82
C LYS A 78 -14.32 -8.35 -3.73
N TYR A 79 -14.67 -7.08 -3.84
CA TYR A 79 -16.03 -6.57 -3.68
C TYR A 79 -16.71 -6.40 -5.02
N PHE A 80 -17.99 -6.78 -5.14
CA PHE A 80 -18.76 -6.61 -6.39
C PHE A 80 -19.05 -5.14 -6.72
N GLU A 81 -19.28 -4.32 -5.69
CA GLU A 81 -19.52 -2.89 -5.85
C GLU A 81 -18.20 -2.11 -5.70
N ASN A 82 -17.85 -1.36 -6.75
CA ASN A 82 -16.61 -0.59 -6.75
C ASN A 82 -16.63 0.57 -5.74
N SER A 83 -17.80 1.16 -5.48
CA SER A 83 -17.97 2.19 -4.45
C SER A 83 -17.60 1.68 -3.05
N LEU A 84 -18.11 0.48 -2.69
CA LEU A 84 -17.76 -0.17 -1.42
C LEU A 84 -16.29 -0.56 -1.35
N ARG A 85 -15.70 -0.95 -2.49
CA ARG A 85 -14.27 -1.24 -2.58
C ARG A 85 -13.43 0.01 -2.30
N GLU A 86 -13.72 1.11 -2.97
CA GLU A 86 -12.95 2.36 -2.87
C GLU A 86 -13.05 2.98 -1.49
N ASP A 87 -14.27 3.07 -0.95
CA ASP A 87 -14.48 3.59 0.41
C ASP A 87 -13.91 2.64 1.47
N GLY A 88 -14.13 1.33 1.31
CA GLY A 88 -13.63 0.32 2.24
C GLY A 88 -12.12 0.24 2.29
N LEU A 89 -11.42 0.37 1.16
CA LEU A 89 -9.95 0.31 1.10
C LEU A 89 -9.30 1.36 2.00
N VAL A 90 -9.80 2.59 1.95
CA VAL A 90 -9.32 3.69 2.79
C VAL A 90 -9.73 3.47 4.25
N THR A 91 -11.00 3.10 4.47
CA THR A 91 -11.59 2.95 5.81
C THR A 91 -10.89 1.88 6.66
N ILE A 92 -10.47 0.75 6.06
CA ILE A 92 -9.80 -0.32 6.82
C ILE A 92 -8.40 0.07 7.30
N ALA A 93 -7.79 1.12 6.74
CA ALA A 93 -6.44 1.56 7.06
C ALA A 93 -6.41 2.47 8.31
N GLY A 94 -7.04 2.04 9.40
CA GLY A 94 -7.19 2.84 10.64
C GLY A 94 -5.89 3.17 11.39
N ARG A 95 -4.74 2.69 10.93
CA ARG A 95 -3.40 3.01 11.48
C ARG A 95 -2.58 3.92 10.57
N GLY A 96 -3.16 4.36 9.45
CA GLY A 96 -2.54 5.28 8.49
C GLY A 96 -2.30 4.66 7.13
N ILE A 97 -2.05 5.53 6.15
CA ILE A 97 -1.87 5.18 4.75
C ILE A 97 -0.57 5.80 4.23
N VAL A 98 0.18 5.02 3.46
CA VAL A 98 1.30 5.50 2.65
C VAL A 98 0.86 5.55 1.19
N PHE A 99 0.82 6.76 0.62
CA PHE A 99 0.49 7.01 -0.77
C PHE A 99 1.77 7.15 -1.59
N ALA A 100 2.10 6.13 -2.38
CA ALA A 100 3.19 6.18 -3.35
C ALA A 100 2.76 6.93 -4.62
N GLU A 101 3.73 7.38 -5.42
CA GLU A 101 3.49 8.13 -6.67
C GLU A 101 2.39 7.47 -7.54
N GLY A 102 1.31 8.21 -7.75
CA GLY A 102 0.15 7.73 -8.48
C GLY A 102 -0.52 8.83 -9.30
N SER A 103 -1.68 8.51 -9.88
CA SER A 103 -2.43 9.42 -10.75
C SER A 103 -3.81 9.73 -10.17
N ALA A 104 -4.83 9.92 -11.02
CA ALA A 104 -6.17 10.36 -10.62
C ALA A 104 -6.80 9.47 -9.53
N GLY A 105 -6.68 8.15 -9.63
CA GLY A 105 -7.21 7.21 -8.63
C GLY A 105 -6.56 7.40 -7.25
N THR A 106 -5.23 7.48 -7.21
CA THR A 106 -4.50 7.73 -5.95
C THR A 106 -4.82 9.11 -5.37
N ILE A 107 -4.97 10.14 -6.21
CA ILE A 107 -5.38 11.47 -5.76
C ILE A 107 -6.79 11.43 -5.14
N GLN A 108 -7.71 10.67 -5.75
CA GLN A 108 -9.04 10.46 -5.18
C GLN A 108 -8.95 9.83 -3.79
N GLU A 109 -8.17 8.76 -3.63
CA GLU A 109 -7.96 8.07 -2.35
C GLU A 109 -7.38 9.01 -1.27
N VAL A 110 -6.41 9.86 -1.62
CA VAL A 110 -5.85 10.88 -0.70
C VAL A 110 -6.94 11.80 -0.16
N PHE A 111 -7.81 12.33 -1.03
CA PHE A 111 -8.85 13.25 -0.59
C PHE A 111 -10.04 12.55 0.10
N GLN A 112 -10.29 11.28 -0.21
CA GLN A 112 -11.22 10.44 0.55
C GLN A 112 -10.74 10.28 1.99
N ASP A 113 -9.47 9.91 2.21
CA ASP A 113 -8.89 9.76 3.56
C ASP A 113 -8.82 11.10 4.30
N ALA A 114 -8.46 12.19 3.62
CA ALA A 114 -8.46 13.53 4.20
C ALA A 114 -9.85 13.94 4.70
N ALA A 115 -10.91 13.59 3.95
CA ALA A 115 -12.29 13.84 4.37
C ALA A 115 -12.69 12.97 5.56
N GLN A 116 -12.35 11.67 5.57
CA GLN A 116 -12.59 10.78 6.71
C GLN A 116 -11.91 11.32 7.99
N ASN A 117 -10.65 11.75 7.88
CA ASN A 117 -9.89 12.34 8.96
C ASN A 117 -10.47 13.68 9.44
N HIS A 118 -11.04 14.48 8.54
CA HIS A 118 -11.71 15.74 8.90
C HIS A 118 -12.94 15.50 9.77
N TYR A 119 -13.74 14.49 9.43
CA TYR A 119 -15.01 14.22 10.12
C TYR A 119 -14.88 13.20 11.27
N GLY A 120 -13.73 12.53 11.40
CA GLY A 120 -13.56 11.45 12.36
C GLY A 120 -14.49 10.26 12.06
N THR A 121 -14.72 9.96 10.78
CA THR A 121 -15.71 8.97 10.34
C THR A 121 -15.45 7.58 10.91
N VAL A 122 -14.19 7.22 11.14
CA VAL A 122 -13.78 5.92 11.69
C VAL A 122 -13.60 6.05 13.19
N ASP A 123 -14.68 5.83 13.95
CA ASP A 123 -14.69 5.84 15.42
C ASP A 123 -14.11 7.11 16.07
N GLY A 124 -14.20 8.27 15.38
CA GLY A 124 -13.63 9.54 15.84
C GLY A 124 -12.11 9.63 15.72
N VAL A 125 -11.46 8.64 15.10
CA VAL A 125 -10.00 8.57 14.97
C VAL A 125 -9.58 9.14 13.62
N ALA A 126 -8.57 10.01 13.64
CA ALA A 126 -7.84 10.42 12.44
C ALA A 126 -6.57 9.57 12.28
N SER A 127 -6.31 9.08 11.07
CA SER A 127 -5.18 8.23 10.71
C SER A 127 -4.01 9.05 10.12
N PRO A 128 -2.74 8.61 10.29
CA PRO A 128 -1.61 9.20 9.60
C PRO A 128 -1.69 9.11 8.07
N MET A 129 -1.34 10.19 7.37
CA MET A 129 -1.25 10.25 5.92
C MET A 129 0.21 10.53 5.52
N VAL A 130 0.84 9.60 4.80
CA VAL A 130 2.22 9.73 4.34
C VAL A 130 2.26 9.78 2.82
N LEU A 131 2.69 10.89 2.24
CA LEU A 131 2.88 11.07 0.81
C LEU A 131 4.33 10.75 0.45
N LEU A 132 4.59 9.58 -0.15
CA LEU A 132 5.92 9.13 -0.53
C LEU A 132 6.26 9.62 -1.94
N GLY A 133 7.39 10.32 -2.07
CA GLY A 133 7.85 10.92 -3.33
C GLY A 133 7.55 12.42 -3.36
N SER A 134 8.17 13.19 -2.46
CA SER A 134 7.94 14.63 -2.28
C SER A 134 7.75 15.43 -3.57
N ALA A 135 8.69 15.38 -4.53
CA ALA A 135 8.60 16.13 -5.78
C ALA A 135 7.32 15.84 -6.59
N HIS A 136 6.81 14.60 -6.54
CA HIS A 136 5.57 14.24 -7.20
C HIS A 136 4.36 14.93 -6.56
N TRP A 137 4.34 15.02 -5.22
CA TRP A 137 3.22 15.54 -4.44
C TRP A 137 3.29 17.04 -4.13
N THR A 138 4.44 17.68 -4.34
CA THR A 138 4.61 19.14 -4.19
C THR A 138 4.65 19.86 -5.53
N ASP A 139 5.36 19.31 -6.52
CA ASP A 139 5.70 20.04 -7.74
C ASP A 139 4.83 19.60 -8.92
N ARG A 140 4.74 18.28 -9.16
CA ARG A 140 4.00 17.74 -10.31
C ARG A 140 2.49 17.79 -10.09
N TYR A 141 2.04 17.25 -8.97
CA TYR A 141 0.65 17.33 -8.50
C TYR A 141 0.69 17.96 -7.11
N PRO A 142 0.35 19.25 -6.95
CA PRO A 142 0.50 19.98 -5.69
C PRO A 142 -0.60 19.60 -4.67
N VAL A 143 -0.70 18.31 -4.37
CA VAL A 143 -1.65 17.71 -3.42
C VAL A 143 -1.20 18.01 -1.99
N ALA A 144 0.09 17.85 -1.69
CA ALA A 144 0.61 18.07 -0.35
C ALA A 144 0.38 19.51 0.15
N PRO A 145 0.70 20.58 -0.62
CA PRO A 145 0.44 21.95 -0.17
C PRO A 145 -1.04 22.25 0.07
N LEU A 146 -1.94 21.63 -0.70
CA LEU A 146 -3.38 21.76 -0.48
C LEU A 146 -3.81 21.02 0.79
N LEU A 147 -3.36 19.78 0.96
CA LEU A 147 -3.68 18.93 2.11
C LEU A 147 -3.20 19.58 3.41
N GLU A 148 -1.97 20.09 3.46
CA GLU A 148 -1.41 20.82 4.59
C GLU A 148 -2.28 22.03 4.98
N ARG A 149 -2.77 22.80 3.99
CA ARG A 149 -3.69 23.93 4.25
C ARG A 149 -5.05 23.48 4.76
N MET A 150 -5.55 22.33 4.34
CA MET A 150 -6.83 21.79 4.81
C MET A 150 -6.76 21.38 6.30
N VAL A 151 -5.59 20.87 6.73
CA VAL A 151 -5.38 20.40 8.11
C VAL A 151 -4.76 21.44 9.05
N ALA A 152 -4.27 22.57 8.53
CA ALA A 152 -3.64 23.63 9.33
C ALA A 152 -4.54 24.11 10.48
N GLY A 153 -3.98 24.16 11.69
CA GLY A 153 -4.68 24.55 12.92
C GLY A 153 -5.65 23.51 13.46
N ARG A 154 -5.71 22.31 12.88
CA ARG A 154 -6.57 21.20 13.35
C ARG A 154 -5.77 20.19 14.16
N ALA A 155 -6.49 19.39 14.95
CA ALA A 155 -5.89 18.33 15.77
C ALA A 155 -5.11 17.29 14.94
N ASN A 156 -5.49 17.06 13.69
CA ASN A 156 -4.85 16.12 12.78
C ASN A 156 -3.73 16.73 11.92
N GLU A 157 -3.34 18.00 12.12
CA GLU A 157 -2.25 18.63 11.36
C GLU A 157 -0.95 17.81 11.44
N ALA A 158 -0.65 17.30 12.64
CA ALA A 158 0.54 16.49 12.88
C ALA A 158 0.49 15.10 12.23
N LEU A 159 -0.61 14.70 11.60
CA LEU A 159 -0.78 13.38 10.97
C LEU A 159 -0.45 13.37 9.47
N VAL A 160 -0.26 14.54 8.84
CA VAL A 160 0.12 14.61 7.42
C VAL A 160 1.63 14.77 7.29
N ARG A 161 2.27 13.90 6.51
CA ARG A 161 3.72 13.94 6.23
C ARG A 161 4.00 13.72 4.75
N VAL A 162 5.03 14.39 4.27
CA VAL A 162 5.60 14.18 2.93
C VAL A 162 7.02 13.64 3.12
N LEU A 163 7.36 12.56 2.42
CA LEU A 163 8.68 11.92 2.44
C LEU A 163 9.33 11.97 1.06
#